data_AF-A0A7J5VP32-F1
#
_entry.id   AF-A0A7J5VP32-F1
#
_cell.length_a   1.000
_cell.length_b   1.000
_cell.length_c   1.000
_cell.angle_alpha   90.00
_cell.angle_beta   90.00
_cell.angle_gamma   90.00
#
_symmetry.space_group_name_H-M   'P 1'
#
loop_
_entity.id
_entity.type
_entity.pdbx_description
1 polymer ?
#
loop_
_entity_poly.entity_id
_entity_poly.type
_entity_poly.pdbx_seq_one_letter_code
_entity_poly.pdbx_strand_id
1 'polypeptide(L)'
;MSDKSTSAEQGEDLVARARIYATEMHERLHHRRKYTLQPYQEHLAGVAALVASITSDTEMIAAAWLHDTVEDTAVTFNDLNREFGPEVMRLVMELTDISRPSDGNRAVRKAIDLHHLAQASTRGQTIKLADIIENTIDICRHDQRFAKIYLTEGAALLSVLRDGHPRLYRHARELIESHGRKLDIALPDILPLTVAESGGLLENSPALQDQFLRFRRFIQNFSARDILEPLHSFDAGIDTERVRHFFEYEGVALIGIRQKGMPAGYITPEDEIGKGAVLFYHPFLQLQIVPLEAPLTDVIHVLSRFAHCFIRIAGEIIGVITRADIEKPLVRMWLFGIIMQFEIVVTTLVKERWPQEEWREFISAGRLTKAAELMEERRRRKIAGGDLFSCLQLSDKLRVAGQMEDFYKKLGYQSLGAAKKMSKELEALRNNLAHGQDITVENWRAILRLARRIDAEG
;
A
#
# COMPACT_ATOMS: atom_id res chain seq x y z
N MET A 1 26.65 39.38 -4.62
CA MET A 1 26.13 38.92 -3.30
C MET A 1 24.63 38.60 -3.34
N SER A 2 23.92 38.64 -4.48
CA SER A 2 22.47 38.40 -4.54
C SER A 2 22.03 36.99 -4.99
N ASP A 3 22.97 36.06 -5.26
CA ASP A 3 22.64 34.73 -5.82
C ASP A 3 22.55 33.62 -4.74
N LYS A 4 23.17 33.85 -3.57
CA LYS A 4 23.13 32.92 -2.43
C LYS A 4 21.89 33.09 -1.54
N SER A 5 21.24 34.25 -1.53
CA SER A 5 20.04 34.45 -0.69
C SER A 5 18.80 33.82 -1.32
N THR A 6 18.66 33.89 -2.64
CA THR A 6 17.49 33.34 -3.36
C THR A 6 17.45 31.81 -3.35
N SER A 7 18.59 31.14 -3.44
CA SER A 7 18.67 29.66 -3.39
C SER A 7 18.44 29.09 -1.99
N ALA A 8 18.88 29.79 -0.94
CA ALA A 8 18.60 29.40 0.45
C ALA A 8 17.12 29.59 0.81
N GLU A 9 16.50 30.70 0.38
CA GLU A 9 15.07 30.97 0.59
C GLU A 9 14.18 29.95 -0.15
N GLN A 10 14.53 29.58 -1.39
CA GLN A 10 13.83 28.52 -2.14
C GLN A 10 13.99 27.14 -1.48
N GLY A 11 15.16 26.87 -0.90
CA GLY A 11 15.42 25.63 -0.18
C GLY A 11 14.67 25.50 1.16
N GLU A 12 14.58 26.60 1.92
CA GLU A 12 13.78 26.65 3.15
C GLU A 12 12.28 26.54 2.85
N ASP A 13 11.82 27.13 1.74
CA ASP A 13 10.44 26.97 1.25
C ASP A 13 10.12 25.49 0.93
N LEU A 14 11.02 24.78 0.24
CA LEU A 14 10.82 23.36 -0.10
C LEU A 14 10.61 22.48 1.14
N VAL A 15 11.48 22.62 2.15
CA VAL A 15 11.41 21.81 3.38
C VAL A 15 10.15 22.17 4.19
N ALA A 16 9.82 23.46 4.29
CA ALA A 16 8.62 23.90 4.99
C ALA A 16 7.35 23.35 4.34
N ARG A 17 7.27 23.40 3.01
CA ARG A 17 6.15 22.82 2.23
C ARG A 17 6.05 21.30 2.40
N ALA A 18 7.17 20.58 2.31
CA ALA A 18 7.20 19.13 2.50
C ALA A 18 6.70 18.73 3.90
N ARG A 19 7.14 19.45 4.94
CA ARG A 19 6.67 19.26 6.31
C ARG A 19 5.17 19.45 6.46
N ILE A 20 4.63 20.56 5.94
CA ILE A 20 3.19 20.86 6.03
C ILE A 20 2.41 19.77 5.30
N TYR A 21 2.80 19.46 4.07
CA TYR A 21 2.14 18.45 3.24
C TYR A 21 2.11 17.08 3.92
N ALA A 22 3.26 16.57 4.39
CA ALA A 22 3.34 15.28 5.05
C ALA A 22 2.47 15.26 6.33
N THR A 23 2.53 16.32 7.13
CA THR A 23 1.73 16.45 8.35
C THR A 23 0.24 16.38 8.03
N GLU A 24 -0.24 17.16 7.06
CA GLU A 24 -1.65 17.15 6.66
C GLU A 24 -2.10 15.79 6.15
N MET A 25 -1.30 15.12 5.31
CA MET A 25 -1.68 13.82 4.74
C MET A 25 -1.79 12.74 5.82
N HIS A 26 -0.88 12.71 6.78
CA HIS A 26 -0.94 11.78 7.90
C HIS A 26 -1.99 12.17 8.96
N GLU A 27 -2.28 13.46 9.17
CA GLU A 27 -3.34 13.93 10.06
C GLU A 27 -4.74 13.59 9.54
N ARG A 28 -4.99 13.72 8.23
CA ARG A 28 -6.24 13.29 7.58
C ARG A 28 -6.54 11.80 7.78
N LEU A 29 -5.54 11.01 8.14
CA LEU A 29 -5.67 9.59 8.47
C LEU A 29 -5.90 9.31 9.96
N HIS A 30 -5.79 10.34 10.81
CA HIS A 30 -5.51 10.20 12.24
C HIS A 30 -4.33 9.26 12.48
N HIS A 31 -3.28 9.35 11.64
CA HIS A 31 -2.12 8.48 11.76
C HIS A 31 -1.43 8.77 13.08
N ARG A 32 -1.37 7.75 13.93
CA ARG A 32 -0.67 7.77 15.20
C ARG A 32 0.42 6.73 15.17
N ARG A 33 1.52 7.03 15.86
CA ARG A 33 2.54 6.05 16.21
C ARG A 33 1.91 4.80 16.78
N LYS A 34 2.42 3.65 16.34
CA LYS A 34 1.92 2.32 16.66
C LYS A 34 1.76 2.08 18.17
N TYR A 35 2.61 2.68 19.01
CA TYR A 35 2.65 2.36 20.44
C TYR A 35 2.45 3.55 21.38
N THR A 36 2.96 4.73 21.05
CA THR A 36 2.84 5.92 21.91
C THR A 36 1.52 6.66 21.70
N LEU A 37 0.75 6.31 20.66
CA LEU A 37 -0.41 7.07 20.18
C LEU A 37 -0.09 8.54 19.85
N GLN A 38 1.19 8.90 19.77
CA GLN A 38 1.63 10.23 19.38
C GLN A 38 1.35 10.48 17.90
N PRO A 39 1.13 11.74 17.48
CA PRO A 39 0.99 12.08 16.08
C PRO A 39 2.16 11.52 15.25
N TYR A 40 1.88 10.90 14.10
CA TYR A 40 2.92 10.38 13.21
C TYR A 40 3.94 11.45 12.80
N GLN A 41 3.53 12.72 12.84
CA GLN A 41 4.37 13.89 12.67
C GLN A 41 5.65 13.86 13.52
N GLU A 42 5.62 13.31 14.74
CA GLU A 42 6.82 13.23 15.60
C GLU A 42 7.90 12.30 15.00
N HIS A 43 7.49 11.21 14.35
CA HIS A 43 8.41 10.34 13.59
C HIS A 43 9.09 11.12 12.47
N LEU A 44 8.28 11.74 11.61
CA LEU A 44 8.74 12.48 10.45
C LEU A 44 9.70 13.61 10.86
N ALA A 45 9.39 14.31 11.96
CA ALA A 45 10.24 15.33 12.54
C ALA A 45 11.58 14.77 13.02
N GLY A 46 11.57 13.61 13.69
CA GLY A 46 12.78 12.92 14.16
C GLY A 46 13.70 12.51 13.01
N VAL A 47 13.14 11.87 11.97
CA VAL A 47 13.90 11.46 10.77
C VAL A 47 14.47 12.68 10.04
N ALA A 48 13.66 13.71 9.79
CA ALA A 48 14.11 14.92 9.12
C ALA A 48 15.17 15.68 9.93
N ALA A 49 15.06 15.74 11.25
CA ALA A 49 16.06 16.36 12.12
C ALA A 49 17.40 15.60 12.10
N LEU A 50 17.37 14.26 12.08
CA LEU A 50 18.57 13.45 11.94
C LEU A 50 19.27 13.71 10.60
N VAL A 51 18.52 13.77 9.51
CA VAL A 51 19.08 14.11 8.18
C VAL A 51 19.62 15.55 8.15
N ALA A 52 18.89 16.52 8.68
CA ALA A 52 19.34 17.92 8.76
C ALA A 52 20.59 18.10 9.65
N SER A 53 20.86 17.19 10.59
CA SER A 53 22.06 17.24 11.43
C SER A 53 23.36 16.86 10.69
N ILE A 54 23.24 16.21 9.54
CA ILE A 54 24.38 15.71 8.76
C ILE A 54 24.54 16.38 7.39
N THR A 55 23.49 17.00 6.86
CA THR A 55 23.51 17.66 5.55
C THR A 55 22.61 18.90 5.53
N SER A 56 22.94 19.86 4.67
CA SER A 56 22.10 21.02 4.32
C SER A 56 21.34 20.82 3.00
N ASP A 57 21.37 19.59 2.44
CA ASP A 57 20.65 19.22 1.23
C ASP A 57 19.13 19.23 1.49
N THR A 58 18.47 20.25 0.94
CA THR A 58 17.05 20.52 1.19
C THR A 58 16.13 19.48 0.57
N GLU A 59 16.51 18.87 -0.55
CA GLU A 59 15.76 17.77 -1.18
C GLU A 59 15.84 16.51 -0.31
N MET A 60 17.00 16.20 0.30
CA MET A 60 17.11 15.09 1.25
C MET A 60 16.25 15.31 2.50
N ILE A 61 16.25 16.53 3.05
CA ILE A 61 15.45 16.86 4.22
C ILE A 61 13.95 16.82 3.87
N ALA A 62 13.56 17.32 2.70
CA ALA A 62 12.18 17.22 2.20
C ALA A 62 11.76 15.76 1.99
N ALA A 63 12.60 14.93 1.36
CA ALA A 63 12.35 13.51 1.19
C ALA A 63 12.24 12.77 2.54
N ALA A 64 13.03 13.15 3.55
CA ALA A 64 12.90 12.62 4.91
C ALA A 64 11.53 12.92 5.54
N TRP A 65 10.95 14.10 5.31
CA TRP A 65 9.58 14.40 5.72
C TRP A 65 8.53 13.59 4.95
N LEU A 66 8.80 13.23 3.70
CA LEU A 66 7.85 12.62 2.77
C LEU A 66 7.98 11.10 2.65
N HIS A 67 8.97 10.47 3.26
CA HIS A 67 9.39 9.09 2.93
C HIS A 67 8.26 8.04 3.05
N ASP A 68 7.35 8.19 4.02
CA ASP A 68 6.23 7.26 4.21
C ASP A 68 4.94 7.67 3.50
N THR A 69 4.91 8.86 2.89
CA THR A 69 3.64 9.42 2.37
C THR A 69 3.02 8.53 1.30
N VAL A 70 3.83 7.93 0.43
CA VAL A 70 3.34 7.05 -0.64
C VAL A 70 2.90 5.67 -0.11
N GLU A 71 3.49 5.18 0.98
CA GLU A 71 3.17 3.86 1.52
C GLU A 71 1.91 3.86 2.39
N ASP A 72 1.76 4.92 3.18
CA ASP A 72 0.77 5.01 4.25
C ASP A 72 -0.42 5.92 3.92
N THR A 73 -0.29 6.77 2.91
CA THR A 73 -1.34 7.72 2.54
C THR A 73 -1.88 7.48 1.12
N ALA A 74 -2.73 8.38 0.62
CA ALA A 74 -3.26 8.31 -0.73
C ALA A 74 -2.38 9.06 -1.77
N VAL A 75 -1.28 9.67 -1.30
CA VAL A 75 -0.30 10.40 -2.12
C VAL A 75 0.35 9.45 -3.12
N THR A 76 0.49 9.92 -4.36
CA THR A 76 1.19 9.19 -5.42
C THR A 76 2.55 9.81 -5.72
N PHE A 77 3.44 9.07 -6.38
CA PHE A 77 4.68 9.62 -6.92
C PHE A 77 4.42 10.73 -7.94
N ASN A 78 3.31 10.68 -8.68
CA ASN A 78 2.90 11.75 -9.58
C ASN A 78 2.60 13.04 -8.80
N ASP A 79 1.97 12.94 -7.63
CA ASP A 79 1.77 14.09 -6.74
C ASP A 79 3.10 14.64 -6.23
N LEU A 80 3.99 13.77 -5.76
CA LEU A 80 5.31 14.21 -5.27
C LEU A 80 6.13 14.90 -6.36
N ASN A 81 6.11 14.39 -7.59
CA ASN A 81 6.81 15.01 -8.71
C ASN A 81 6.26 16.41 -9.02
N ARG A 82 4.93 16.56 -9.02
CA ARG A 82 4.26 17.84 -9.29
C ARG A 82 4.53 18.86 -8.19
N GLU A 83 4.45 18.44 -6.93
CA GLU A 83 4.57 19.35 -5.78
C GLU A 83 6.02 19.68 -5.43
N PHE A 84 6.93 18.69 -5.48
CA PHE A 84 8.30 18.81 -4.95
C PHE A 84 9.41 18.56 -5.97
N GLY A 85 9.05 18.19 -7.20
CA GLY A 85 9.98 17.94 -8.29
C GLY A 85 10.54 16.51 -8.34
N PRO A 86 11.27 16.19 -9.41
CA PRO A 86 11.68 14.83 -9.73
C PRO A 86 12.71 14.25 -8.75
N GLU A 87 13.61 15.08 -8.19
CA GLU A 87 14.63 14.57 -7.26
C GLU A 87 14.05 14.14 -5.92
N VAL A 88 13.12 14.92 -5.35
CA VAL A 88 12.42 14.52 -4.11
C VAL A 88 11.58 13.26 -4.36
N MET A 89 10.82 13.21 -5.46
CA MET A 89 10.08 12.00 -5.85
C MET A 89 11.01 10.78 -5.97
N ARG A 90 12.16 10.92 -6.65
CA ARG A 90 13.15 9.85 -6.85
C ARG A 90 13.70 9.34 -5.53
N LEU A 91 14.06 10.23 -4.60
CA LEU A 91 14.51 9.85 -3.25
C LEU A 91 13.44 9.09 -2.47
N VAL A 92 12.18 9.54 -2.49
CA VAL A 92 11.09 8.82 -1.82
C VAL A 92 10.87 7.45 -2.47
N MET A 93 11.02 7.34 -3.79
CA MET A 93 10.92 6.07 -4.52
C MET A 93 12.02 5.07 -4.15
N GLU A 94 13.25 5.53 -3.94
CA GLU A 94 14.35 4.69 -3.43
C GLU A 94 14.06 4.12 -2.04
N LEU A 95 13.26 4.83 -1.23
CA LEU A 95 12.92 4.46 0.14
C LEU A 95 11.67 3.58 0.26
N THR A 96 10.87 3.51 -0.81
CA THR A 96 9.59 2.79 -0.84
C THR A 96 9.82 1.33 -1.25
N ASP A 97 9.20 0.39 -0.53
CA ASP A 97 9.24 -1.05 -0.84
C ASP A 97 8.66 -1.29 -2.24
N ILE A 98 9.30 -2.10 -3.09
CA ILE A 98 8.89 -2.29 -4.49
C ILE A 98 8.19 -3.63 -4.74
N SER A 99 8.29 -4.56 -3.79
CA SER A 99 7.72 -5.88 -3.90
C SER A 99 6.21 -5.82 -4.14
N ARG A 100 5.74 -6.75 -4.95
CA ARG A 100 4.34 -6.90 -5.33
C ARG A 100 3.72 -8.07 -4.57
N PRO A 101 2.41 -8.05 -4.38
CA PRO A 101 1.71 -9.17 -3.76
C PRO A 101 1.99 -10.51 -4.48
N SER A 102 2.10 -10.50 -5.82
CA SER A 102 2.36 -11.70 -6.63
C SER A 102 3.81 -12.23 -6.59
N ASP A 103 4.77 -11.49 -6.04
CA ASP A 103 6.21 -11.85 -6.07
C ASP A 103 6.58 -13.05 -5.18
N GLY A 104 5.60 -13.72 -4.58
CA GLY A 104 5.78 -14.90 -3.73
C GLY A 104 5.66 -14.56 -2.25
N ASN A 105 6.17 -15.46 -1.39
CA ASN A 105 5.99 -15.35 0.05
C ASN A 105 6.71 -14.13 0.66
N ARG A 106 6.45 -13.87 1.95
CA ARG A 106 7.03 -12.73 2.69
C ARG A 106 8.56 -12.66 2.63
N ALA A 107 9.25 -13.80 2.63
CA ALA A 107 10.71 -13.84 2.58
C ALA A 107 11.24 -13.38 1.21
N VAL A 108 10.62 -13.83 0.11
CA VAL A 108 10.96 -13.40 -1.25
C VAL A 108 10.71 -11.92 -1.43
N ARG A 109 9.54 -11.42 -1.01
CA ARG A 109 9.20 -9.99 -1.09
C ARG A 109 10.21 -9.11 -0.36
N LYS A 110 10.57 -9.47 0.88
CA LYS A 110 11.61 -8.75 1.62
C LYS A 110 12.99 -8.80 0.96
N ALA A 111 13.34 -9.90 0.30
CA ALA A 111 14.62 -9.97 -0.43
C ALA A 111 14.63 -9.01 -1.63
N ILE A 112 13.49 -8.86 -2.33
CA ILE A 112 13.30 -7.88 -3.40
C ILE A 112 13.46 -6.45 -2.85
N ASP A 113 12.78 -6.13 -1.75
CA ASP A 113 12.84 -4.80 -1.13
C ASP A 113 14.25 -4.48 -0.61
N LEU A 114 14.93 -5.47 -0.03
CA LEU A 114 16.33 -5.33 0.39
C LEU A 114 17.27 -5.07 -0.79
N HIS A 115 17.05 -5.73 -1.92
CA HIS A 115 17.85 -5.52 -3.14
C HIS A 115 17.62 -4.12 -3.73
N HIS A 116 16.37 -3.65 -3.75
CA HIS A 116 16.02 -2.28 -4.15
C HIS A 116 16.75 -1.25 -3.30
N LEU A 117 16.70 -1.42 -1.97
CA LEU A 117 17.38 -0.52 -1.06
C LEU A 117 18.91 -0.56 -1.20
N ALA A 118 19.49 -1.71 -1.56
CA ALA A 118 20.92 -1.83 -1.87
C ALA A 118 21.34 -1.01 -3.10
N GLN A 119 20.41 -0.75 -4.03
CA GLN A 119 20.62 0.07 -5.21
C GLN A 119 20.31 1.55 -4.99
N ALA A 120 19.73 1.90 -3.83
CA ALA A 120 19.44 3.28 -3.48
C ALA A 120 20.72 4.11 -3.43
N SER A 121 20.60 5.39 -3.80
CA SER A 121 21.70 6.34 -3.76
C SER A 121 22.24 6.53 -2.34
N THR A 122 23.47 7.05 -2.20
CA THR A 122 24.01 7.48 -0.89
C THR A 122 23.04 8.40 -0.15
N ARG A 123 22.32 9.27 -0.87
CA ARG A 123 21.30 10.17 -0.31
C ARG A 123 20.12 9.37 0.25
N GLY A 124 19.55 8.44 -0.53
CA GLY A 124 18.48 7.54 -0.09
C GLY A 124 18.88 6.66 1.09
N GLN A 125 20.02 5.96 1.00
CA GLN A 125 20.52 5.10 2.09
C GLN A 125 20.71 5.90 3.40
N THR A 126 21.18 7.15 3.30
CA THR A 126 21.33 8.05 4.45
C THR A 126 20.00 8.37 5.12
N ILE A 127 18.95 8.63 4.33
CA ILE A 127 17.60 8.87 4.87
C ILE A 127 17.07 7.58 5.54
N LYS A 128 17.27 6.41 4.91
CA LYS A 128 16.83 5.14 5.50
C LYS A 128 17.53 4.82 6.82
N LEU A 129 18.81 5.18 6.97
CA LEU A 129 19.52 5.05 8.24
C LEU A 129 18.89 5.93 9.33
N ALA A 130 18.49 7.16 9.01
CA ALA A 130 17.78 8.03 9.95
C ALA A 130 16.43 7.44 10.38
N ASP A 131 15.66 6.90 9.42
CA ASP A 131 14.43 6.16 9.68
C ASP A 131 14.66 4.97 10.64
N ILE A 132 15.65 4.11 10.35
CA ILE A 132 15.98 2.95 11.21
C ILE A 132 16.34 3.38 12.63
N ILE A 133 17.13 4.45 12.80
CA ILE A 133 17.49 4.97 14.13
C ILE A 133 16.24 5.34 14.91
N GLU A 134 15.38 6.13 14.28
CA GLU A 134 14.17 6.66 14.89
C GLU A 134 13.23 5.50 15.30
N ASN A 135 12.94 4.60 14.36
CA ASN A 135 12.10 3.44 14.60
C ASN A 135 12.68 2.49 15.65
N THR A 136 14.00 2.28 15.67
CA THR A 136 14.66 1.46 16.71
C THR A 136 14.43 2.04 18.11
N ILE A 137 14.56 3.36 18.26
CA ILE A 137 14.39 4.04 19.55
C ILE A 137 12.93 3.91 20.02
N ASP A 138 11.96 4.15 19.16
CA ASP A 138 10.53 4.06 19.51
C ASP A 138 10.13 2.62 19.85
N ILE A 139 10.41 1.68 18.94
CA ILE A 139 9.98 0.28 19.08
C ILE A 139 10.58 -0.37 20.33
N CYS A 140 11.89 -0.20 20.57
CA CYS A 140 12.55 -0.84 21.70
C CYS A 140 12.10 -0.29 23.05
N ARG A 141 11.60 0.96 23.11
CA ARG A 141 11.05 1.55 24.32
C ARG A 141 9.64 1.04 24.63
N HIS A 142 8.86 0.71 23.61
CA HIS A 142 7.41 0.53 23.76
C HIS A 142 6.89 -0.88 23.48
N ASP A 143 7.61 -1.73 22.73
CA ASP A 143 7.20 -3.12 22.46
C ASP A 143 8.39 -4.08 22.38
N GLN A 144 8.75 -4.67 23.52
CA GLN A 144 9.86 -5.63 23.59
C GLN A 144 9.61 -6.93 22.78
N ARG A 145 8.36 -7.30 22.49
CA ARG A 145 8.06 -8.50 21.70
C ARG A 145 8.29 -8.23 20.22
N PHE A 146 7.75 -7.13 19.71
CA PHE A 146 7.97 -6.72 18.32
C PHE A 146 9.41 -6.27 18.07
N ALA A 147 10.08 -5.68 19.07
CA ALA A 147 11.49 -5.31 18.98
C ALA A 147 12.38 -6.46 18.53
N LYS A 148 12.08 -7.71 18.93
CA LYS A 148 12.89 -8.86 18.49
C LYS A 148 12.86 -9.06 16.97
N ILE A 149 11.66 -8.96 16.40
CA ILE A 149 11.44 -9.10 14.96
C ILE A 149 12.08 -7.92 14.23
N TYR A 150 11.78 -6.71 14.69
CA TYR A 150 12.28 -5.48 14.08
C TYR A 150 13.81 -5.38 14.11
N LEU A 151 14.47 -5.72 15.21
CA LEU A 151 15.95 -5.67 15.30
C LEU A 151 16.62 -6.65 14.33
N THR A 152 16.03 -7.83 14.14
CA THR A 152 16.51 -8.80 13.15
C THR A 152 16.35 -8.26 11.73
N GLU A 153 15.22 -7.62 11.43
CA GLU A 153 14.95 -6.98 10.15
C GLU A 153 15.89 -5.78 9.90
N GLY A 154 16.07 -4.93 10.92
CA GLY A 154 16.97 -3.78 10.88
C GLY A 154 18.42 -4.18 10.65
N ALA A 155 18.89 -5.28 11.27
CA ALA A 155 20.23 -5.81 11.02
C ALA A 155 20.41 -6.24 9.55
N ALA A 156 19.39 -6.86 8.94
CA ALA A 156 19.41 -7.19 7.51
C ALA A 156 19.49 -5.93 6.64
N LEU A 157 18.70 -4.89 6.95
CA LEU A 157 18.75 -3.61 6.23
C LEU A 157 20.14 -2.95 6.33
N LEU A 158 20.77 -2.95 7.51
CA LEU A 158 22.12 -2.39 7.68
C LEU A 158 23.19 -3.11 6.85
N SER A 159 22.95 -4.34 6.41
CA SER A 159 23.92 -5.06 5.57
C SER A 159 24.10 -4.44 4.19
N VAL A 160 23.06 -3.76 3.67
CA VAL A 160 23.04 -3.13 2.34
C VAL A 160 23.17 -1.60 2.37
N LEU A 161 22.97 -0.97 3.52
CA LEU A 161 23.02 0.50 3.69
C LEU A 161 24.44 1.07 3.89
N ARG A 162 25.46 0.44 3.30
CA ARG A 162 26.88 0.75 3.60
C ARG A 162 27.36 2.06 3.00
N ASP A 163 26.68 2.56 1.96
CA ASP A 163 27.04 3.80 1.27
C ASP A 163 26.35 5.03 1.87
N GLY A 164 25.46 4.83 2.85
CA GLY A 164 24.87 5.91 3.64
C GLY A 164 25.86 6.61 4.57
N HIS A 165 25.44 7.74 5.14
CA HIS A 165 26.33 8.58 5.94
C HIS A 165 26.98 7.81 7.13
N PRO A 166 28.33 7.79 7.24
CA PRO A 166 29.04 6.90 8.18
C PRO A 166 28.66 7.10 9.66
N ARG A 167 28.33 8.34 10.07
CA ARG A 167 27.94 8.62 11.45
C ARG A 167 26.57 8.01 11.78
N LEU A 168 25.60 8.10 10.86
CA LEU A 168 24.28 7.51 11.05
C LEU A 168 24.36 5.99 10.98
N TYR A 169 25.16 5.44 10.06
CA TYR A 169 25.38 4.01 9.95
C TYR A 169 25.90 3.42 11.27
N ARG A 170 26.94 4.03 11.85
CA ARG A 170 27.49 3.61 13.14
C ARG A 170 26.44 3.71 14.24
N HIS A 171 25.69 4.80 14.30
CA HIS A 171 24.67 5.01 15.32
C HIS A 171 23.53 3.98 15.25
N ALA A 172 23.01 3.73 14.04
CA ALA A 172 21.99 2.71 13.79
C ALA A 172 22.48 1.32 14.22
N ARG A 173 23.71 0.97 13.84
CA ARG A 173 24.35 -0.29 14.21
C ARG A 173 24.50 -0.45 15.72
N GLU A 174 25.03 0.56 16.40
CA GLU A 174 25.20 0.55 17.86
C GLU A 174 23.86 0.41 18.60
N LEU A 175 22.81 1.08 18.11
CA LEU A 175 21.46 0.97 18.65
C LEU A 175 20.90 -0.46 18.49
N ILE A 176 21.01 -1.03 17.30
CA ILE A 176 20.51 -2.39 17.04
C ILE A 176 21.28 -3.43 17.86
N GLU A 177 22.61 -3.35 17.88
CA GLU A 177 23.46 -4.28 18.66
C GLU A 177 23.26 -4.15 20.17
N SER A 178 23.08 -2.93 20.69
CA SER A 178 22.85 -2.71 22.12
C SER A 178 21.48 -3.20 22.58
N HIS A 179 20.41 -2.98 21.80
CA HIS A 179 19.08 -3.49 22.13
C HIS A 179 18.97 -4.99 21.86
N GLY A 180 19.63 -5.50 20.82
CA GLY A 180 19.74 -6.94 20.54
C GLY A 180 20.36 -7.71 21.71
N ARG A 181 21.47 -7.20 22.27
CA ARG A 181 22.09 -7.76 23.49
C ARG A 181 21.17 -7.72 24.71
N LYS A 182 20.43 -6.63 24.92
CA LYS A 182 19.47 -6.51 26.03
C LYS A 182 18.31 -7.50 25.93
N LEU A 183 17.93 -7.89 24.72
CA LEU A 183 16.82 -8.79 24.45
C LEU A 183 17.25 -10.25 24.18
N ASP A 184 18.55 -10.54 24.35
CA ASP A 184 19.19 -11.85 24.11
C ASP A 184 18.89 -12.42 22.72
N ILE A 185 19.07 -11.59 21.69
CA ILE A 185 18.86 -11.96 20.29
C ILE A 185 20.21 -12.18 19.61
N ALA A 186 20.40 -13.35 19.01
CA ALA A 186 21.47 -13.58 18.06
C ALA A 186 21.15 -12.83 16.76
N LEU A 187 21.77 -11.66 16.57
CA LEU A 187 21.64 -10.92 15.32
C LEU A 187 22.38 -11.69 14.22
N PRO A 188 21.76 -11.92 13.05
CA PRO A 188 22.37 -12.74 12.01
C PRO A 188 23.61 -12.06 11.43
N ASP A 189 24.74 -12.78 11.42
CA ASP A 189 25.86 -12.51 10.53
C ASP A 189 25.47 -13.01 9.13
N ILE A 190 24.90 -12.11 8.33
CA ILE A 190 24.66 -12.25 6.88
C ILE A 190 24.08 -13.62 6.46
N LEU A 191 22.74 -13.80 6.50
CA LEU A 191 21.93 -14.58 5.52
C LEU A 191 20.42 -14.52 5.89
N PRO A 192 19.50 -15.00 5.03
CA PRO A 192 18.21 -14.37 4.76
C PRO A 192 17.25 -14.44 5.95
N LEU A 193 16.37 -13.46 5.99
CA LEU A 193 15.24 -13.35 6.91
C LEU A 193 14.47 -14.68 7.01
N THR A 194 14.78 -15.47 8.03
CA THR A 194 13.92 -16.58 8.44
C THR A 194 12.67 -15.98 9.06
N VAL A 195 11.56 -16.10 8.32
CA VAL A 195 10.23 -15.80 8.84
C VAL A 195 9.96 -16.81 9.93
N ALA A 196 9.80 -16.35 11.17
CA ALA A 196 9.12 -17.15 12.18
C ALA A 196 7.74 -17.50 11.60
N GLU A 197 7.50 -18.79 11.41
CA GLU A 197 6.22 -19.34 10.94
C GLU A 197 5.09 -18.73 11.76
N SER A 198 4.41 -17.76 11.19
CA SER A 198 3.14 -17.29 11.71
C SER A 198 2.13 -18.36 11.36
N GLY A 199 2.02 -19.37 12.23
CA GLY A 199 1.04 -20.44 12.13
C GLY A 199 -0.35 -19.87 11.86
N GLY A 200 -0.89 -20.23 10.69
CA GLY A 200 -2.14 -19.66 10.19
C GLY A 200 -3.31 -19.96 11.13
N LEU A 201 -4.38 -19.18 11.06
CA LEU A 201 -5.69 -19.58 11.65
C LEU A 201 -6.21 -20.91 11.06
N LEU A 202 -5.61 -21.37 9.97
CA LEU A 202 -6.16 -22.29 8.98
C LEU A 202 -5.56 -23.70 9.05
N GLU A 203 -4.55 -23.95 9.88
CA GLU A 203 -3.81 -25.22 9.85
C GLU A 203 -4.63 -26.42 10.35
N ASN A 204 -5.74 -26.20 11.08
CA ASN A 204 -6.46 -27.27 11.77
C ASN A 204 -7.86 -27.61 11.21
N SER A 205 -8.33 -26.97 10.11
CA SER A 205 -9.66 -27.29 9.51
C SER A 205 -9.59 -27.52 8.00
N PRO A 206 -9.89 -28.75 7.51
CA PRO A 206 -9.98 -29.06 6.08
C PRO A 206 -11.04 -28.24 5.34
N ALA A 207 -12.14 -27.86 6.00
CA ALA A 207 -13.22 -27.07 5.41
C ALA A 207 -12.77 -25.62 5.16
N LEU A 208 -12.03 -25.02 6.10
CA LEU A 208 -11.45 -23.70 5.93
C LEU A 208 -10.36 -23.70 4.84
N GLN A 209 -9.55 -24.74 4.75
CA GLN A 209 -8.55 -24.88 3.69
C GLN A 209 -9.18 -24.94 2.29
N ASP A 210 -10.27 -25.70 2.09
CA ASP A 210 -10.98 -25.73 0.81
C ASP A 210 -11.61 -24.37 0.47
N GLN A 211 -12.22 -23.69 1.44
CA GLN A 211 -12.76 -22.35 1.22
C GLN A 211 -11.69 -21.33 0.84
N PHE A 212 -10.52 -21.40 1.47
CA PHE A 212 -9.40 -20.53 1.16
C PHE A 212 -8.83 -20.81 -0.25
N LEU A 213 -8.70 -22.07 -0.63
CA LEU A 213 -8.29 -22.46 -2.00
C LEU A 213 -9.27 -21.96 -3.07
N ARG A 214 -10.58 -21.95 -2.78
CA ARG A 214 -11.60 -21.37 -3.67
C ARG A 214 -11.48 -19.85 -3.74
N PHE A 215 -11.31 -19.20 -2.60
CA PHE A 215 -11.07 -17.76 -2.52
C PHE A 215 -9.86 -17.36 -3.36
N ARG A 216 -8.72 -18.04 -3.17
CA ARG A 216 -7.48 -17.78 -3.92
C ARG A 216 -7.67 -17.94 -5.43
N ARG A 217 -8.32 -19.03 -5.85
CA ARG A 217 -8.63 -19.25 -7.28
C ARG A 217 -9.51 -18.14 -7.86
N PHE A 218 -10.52 -17.69 -7.13
CA PHE A 218 -11.38 -16.59 -7.58
C PHE A 218 -10.57 -15.31 -7.84
N ILE A 219 -9.63 -14.98 -6.96
CA ILE A 219 -8.79 -13.78 -7.12
C ILE A 219 -7.88 -13.88 -8.33
N GLN A 220 -7.30 -15.05 -8.57
CA GLN A 220 -6.35 -15.29 -9.67
C GLN A 220 -7.00 -15.39 -11.05
N ASN A 221 -8.32 -15.42 -11.16
CA ASN A 221 -9.03 -15.56 -12.43
C ASN A 221 -9.06 -14.29 -13.28
N PHE A 222 -8.69 -13.14 -12.72
CA PHE A 222 -8.70 -11.86 -13.43
C PHE A 222 -7.32 -11.23 -13.42
N SER A 223 -7.00 -10.58 -14.53
CA SER A 223 -5.69 -10.04 -14.84
C SER A 223 -5.79 -8.64 -15.45
N ALA A 224 -4.64 -7.98 -15.61
CA ALA A 224 -4.54 -6.70 -16.28
C ALA A 224 -5.17 -6.72 -17.69
N ARG A 225 -5.09 -7.86 -18.40
CA ARG A 225 -5.72 -8.07 -19.70
C ARG A 225 -7.21 -7.75 -19.73
N ASP A 226 -7.93 -8.07 -18.65
CA ASP A 226 -9.39 -8.01 -18.61
C ASP A 226 -9.93 -6.59 -18.53
N ILE A 227 -9.08 -5.61 -18.20
CA ILE A 227 -9.47 -4.22 -17.94
C ILE A 227 -8.58 -3.20 -18.65
N LEU A 228 -7.64 -3.67 -19.46
CA LEU A 228 -6.68 -2.87 -20.18
C LEU A 228 -7.37 -1.90 -21.15
N GLU A 229 -6.94 -0.63 -21.15
CA GLU A 229 -7.22 0.31 -22.23
C GLU A 229 -5.98 0.49 -23.14
N PRO A 230 -6.17 0.60 -24.46
CA PRO A 230 -5.05 0.75 -25.39
C PRO A 230 -4.31 2.07 -25.18
N LEU A 231 -2.98 2.05 -25.29
CA LEU A 231 -2.15 3.23 -25.17
C LEU A 231 -2.00 3.90 -26.53
N HIS A 232 -2.83 4.90 -26.80
CA HIS A 232 -2.66 5.73 -27.99
C HIS A 232 -1.33 6.46 -27.95
N SER A 233 -0.52 6.31 -29.01
CA SER A 233 0.86 6.80 -29.03
C SER A 233 1.21 7.54 -30.32
N PHE A 234 1.95 8.64 -30.19
CA PHE A 234 2.52 9.42 -31.29
C PHE A 234 4.05 9.38 -31.26
N ASP A 235 4.68 9.69 -32.39
CA ASP A 235 6.13 9.83 -32.43
C ASP A 235 6.56 11.20 -31.87
N ALA A 236 7.73 11.24 -31.24
CA ALA A 236 8.33 12.44 -30.69
C ALA A 236 8.47 13.51 -31.78
N GLY A 237 8.18 14.77 -31.41
CA GLY A 237 8.11 15.86 -32.37
C GLY A 237 6.71 16.09 -32.99
N ILE A 238 5.70 15.32 -32.57
CA ILE A 238 4.30 15.57 -32.92
C ILE A 238 3.90 17.01 -32.55
N ASP A 239 3.05 17.60 -33.39
CA ASP A 239 2.52 18.94 -33.16
C ASP A 239 1.60 18.97 -31.93
N THR A 240 1.80 19.98 -31.09
CA THR A 240 1.11 20.15 -29.82
C THR A 240 -0.39 20.41 -29.96
N GLU A 241 -0.87 21.05 -31.04
CA GLU A 241 -2.30 21.28 -31.27
C GLU A 241 -3.02 19.97 -31.59
N ARG A 242 -2.37 19.09 -32.36
CA ARG A 242 -2.90 17.74 -32.64
C ARG A 242 -3.06 16.92 -31.37
N VAL A 243 -2.08 16.98 -30.48
CA VAL A 243 -2.11 16.28 -29.19
C VAL A 243 -3.25 16.79 -28.32
N ARG A 244 -3.42 18.12 -28.19
CA ARG A 244 -4.55 18.70 -27.43
C ARG A 244 -5.90 18.31 -28.01
N HIS A 245 -6.04 18.39 -29.33
CA HIS A 245 -7.27 17.99 -30.00
C HIS A 245 -7.58 16.50 -29.76
N PHE A 246 -6.57 15.64 -29.74
CA PHE A 246 -6.75 14.22 -29.45
C PHE A 246 -7.23 13.99 -28.02
N PHE A 247 -6.67 14.69 -27.04
CA PHE A 247 -7.17 14.65 -25.65
C PHE A 247 -8.63 15.09 -25.54
N GLU A 248 -9.01 16.18 -26.19
CA GLU A 248 -10.37 16.71 -26.16
C GLU A 248 -11.38 15.80 -26.88
N TYR A 249 -10.98 15.19 -28.00
CA TYR A 249 -11.87 14.39 -28.84
C TYR A 249 -12.04 12.96 -28.32
N GLU A 250 -10.95 12.27 -28.00
CA GLU A 250 -10.98 10.87 -27.56
C GLU A 250 -11.23 10.74 -26.05
N GLY A 251 -10.99 11.81 -25.28
CA GLY A 251 -11.17 11.79 -23.82
C GLY A 251 -10.21 10.84 -23.10
N VAL A 252 -9.03 10.57 -23.69
CA VAL A 252 -8.04 9.65 -23.12
C VAL A 252 -7.32 10.28 -21.92
N ALA A 253 -6.99 9.46 -20.92
CA ALA A 253 -6.31 9.92 -19.71
C ALA A 253 -4.84 10.31 -19.94
N LEU A 254 -4.18 9.68 -20.93
CA LEU A 254 -2.80 9.98 -21.31
C LEU A 254 -2.53 9.53 -22.74
N ILE A 255 -1.44 10.06 -23.31
CA ILE A 255 -0.95 9.73 -24.64
C ILE A 255 0.50 9.27 -24.51
N GLY A 256 0.84 8.14 -25.14
CA GLY A 256 2.21 7.64 -25.25
C GLY A 256 3.03 8.43 -26.27
N ILE A 257 4.31 8.59 -25.97
CA ILE A 257 5.31 9.19 -26.86
C ILE A 257 6.33 8.12 -27.23
N ARG A 258 6.57 7.97 -28.54
CA ARG A 258 7.57 7.07 -29.10
C ARG A 258 8.77 7.83 -29.61
N GLN A 259 9.97 7.36 -29.31
CA GLN A 259 11.20 7.87 -29.91
C GLN A 259 11.81 6.79 -30.79
N LYS A 260 12.02 7.09 -32.09
CA LYS A 260 12.51 6.11 -33.08
C LYS A 260 11.65 4.83 -33.14
N GLY A 261 10.32 4.98 -33.00
CA GLY A 261 9.38 3.86 -32.99
C GLY A 261 9.27 3.09 -31.67
N MET A 262 10.12 3.37 -30.68
CA MET A 262 10.09 2.71 -29.38
C MET A 262 9.34 3.54 -28.33
N PRO A 263 8.55 2.94 -27.42
CA PRO A 263 7.93 3.66 -26.31
C PRO A 263 8.99 4.38 -25.46
N ALA A 264 8.89 5.70 -25.35
CA ALA A 264 9.85 6.54 -24.63
C ALA A 264 9.25 7.13 -23.35
N GLY A 265 7.97 7.50 -23.39
CA GLY A 265 7.27 8.06 -22.24
C GLY A 265 5.82 8.37 -22.54
N TYR A 266 5.21 9.22 -21.73
CA TYR A 266 3.82 9.63 -21.88
C TYR A 266 3.64 11.10 -21.49
N ILE A 267 2.51 11.65 -21.90
CA ILE A 267 2.03 12.98 -21.53
C ILE A 267 0.60 12.88 -21.02
N THR A 268 0.20 13.77 -20.12
CA THR A 268 -1.16 13.87 -19.59
C THR A 268 -1.80 15.19 -19.98
N PRO A 269 -3.14 15.32 -19.89
CA PRO A 269 -3.83 16.58 -20.18
C PRO A 269 -3.38 17.76 -19.31
N GLU A 270 -2.86 17.48 -18.11
CA GLU A 270 -2.39 18.49 -17.16
C GLU A 270 -0.97 19.00 -17.47
N ASP A 271 -0.24 18.32 -18.36
CA ASP A 271 1.10 18.76 -18.74
C ASP A 271 1.05 20.08 -19.52
N GLU A 272 1.94 21.01 -19.18
CA GLU A 272 2.11 22.24 -19.95
C GLU A 272 2.80 21.94 -21.28
N ILE A 273 1.99 21.54 -22.27
CA ILE A 273 2.45 21.29 -23.63
C ILE A 273 2.47 22.65 -24.34
N GLY A 274 3.65 23.25 -24.45
CA GLY A 274 3.87 24.55 -25.13
C GLY A 274 3.44 24.58 -26.60
N LYS A 275 3.75 25.66 -27.33
CA LYS A 275 3.48 25.70 -28.79
C LYS A 275 4.62 25.05 -29.57
N GLY A 276 4.28 24.25 -30.58
CA GLY A 276 5.22 23.68 -31.54
C GLY A 276 5.26 22.16 -31.44
N ALA A 277 6.41 21.60 -31.06
CA ALA A 277 6.63 20.16 -30.98
C ALA A 277 6.66 19.68 -29.53
N VAL A 278 6.12 18.48 -29.27
CA VAL A 278 6.30 17.81 -27.97
C VAL A 278 7.76 17.39 -27.81
N LEU A 279 8.47 18.06 -26.89
CA LEU A 279 9.88 17.81 -26.58
C LEU A 279 10.08 17.21 -25.18
N PHE A 280 9.10 17.35 -24.30
CA PHE A 280 9.13 16.85 -22.93
C PHE A 280 7.98 15.87 -22.71
N TYR A 281 8.28 14.79 -22.01
CA TYR A 281 7.35 13.73 -21.65
C TYR A 281 7.85 13.02 -20.39
N HIS A 282 6.92 12.44 -19.64
CA HIS A 282 7.25 11.63 -18.47
C HIS A 282 7.81 10.29 -18.91
N PRO A 283 8.97 9.85 -18.43
CA PRO A 283 9.49 8.52 -18.76
C PRO A 283 8.62 7.44 -18.13
N PHE A 284 8.52 6.29 -18.78
CA PHE A 284 7.90 5.12 -18.17
C PHE A 284 8.79 4.57 -17.05
N LEU A 285 8.25 4.50 -15.82
CA LEU A 285 8.98 3.96 -14.68
C LEU A 285 8.73 2.46 -14.56
N GLN A 286 9.78 1.67 -14.31
CA GLN A 286 9.64 0.20 -14.19
C GLN A 286 8.63 -0.23 -13.13
N LEU A 287 8.54 0.53 -12.03
CA LEU A 287 7.58 0.28 -10.96
C LEU A 287 6.11 0.49 -11.36
N GLN A 288 5.86 1.29 -12.40
CA GLN A 288 4.53 1.51 -12.98
C GLN A 288 4.11 0.40 -13.95
N ILE A 289 5.06 -0.45 -14.40
CA ILE A 289 4.83 -1.40 -15.48
C ILE A 289 4.57 -2.81 -14.94
N VAL A 290 3.47 -3.44 -15.37
CA VAL A 290 3.15 -4.85 -15.08
C VAL A 290 2.96 -5.65 -16.38
N PRO A 291 3.22 -6.97 -16.39
CA PRO A 291 2.91 -7.81 -17.55
C PRO A 291 1.40 -7.92 -17.79
N LEU A 292 0.98 -8.22 -19.02
CA LEU A 292 -0.43 -8.40 -19.38
C LEU A 292 -1.19 -9.40 -18.51
N GLU A 293 -0.53 -10.49 -18.11
CA GLU A 293 -1.13 -11.53 -17.26
C GLU A 293 -1.01 -11.24 -15.77
N ALA A 294 -0.54 -10.04 -15.37
CA ALA A 294 -0.44 -9.68 -13.97
C ALA A 294 -1.82 -9.75 -13.30
N PRO A 295 -1.93 -10.30 -12.08
CA PRO A 295 -3.19 -10.32 -11.36
C PRO A 295 -3.65 -8.88 -11.07
N LEU A 296 -4.96 -8.69 -10.92
CA LEU A 296 -5.52 -7.36 -10.60
C LEU A 296 -5.01 -6.81 -9.25
N THR A 297 -4.54 -7.67 -8.33
CA THR A 297 -3.91 -7.23 -7.08
C THR A 297 -2.63 -6.43 -7.32
N ASP A 298 -1.82 -6.80 -8.32
CA ASP A 298 -0.61 -6.05 -8.69
C ASP A 298 -0.96 -4.71 -9.36
N VAL A 299 -1.98 -4.70 -10.21
CA VAL A 299 -2.47 -3.46 -10.85
C VAL A 299 -2.93 -2.47 -9.79
N ILE A 300 -3.73 -2.94 -8.82
CA ILE A 300 -4.21 -2.14 -7.68
C ILE A 300 -3.03 -1.65 -6.84
N HIS A 301 -2.02 -2.49 -6.60
CA HIS A 301 -0.80 -2.11 -5.89
C HIS A 301 -0.05 -0.98 -6.61
N VAL A 302 0.08 -1.05 -7.93
CA VAL A 302 0.69 0.05 -8.73
C VAL A 302 -0.15 1.32 -8.66
N LEU A 303 -1.47 1.24 -8.87
CA LEU A 303 -2.39 2.38 -8.82
C LEU A 303 -2.50 3.02 -7.42
N SER A 304 -2.02 2.32 -6.39
CA SER A 304 -1.90 2.85 -5.04
C SER A 304 -0.80 3.90 -4.93
N ARG A 305 0.26 3.77 -5.73
CA ARG A 305 1.47 4.59 -5.70
C ARG A 305 1.60 5.52 -6.90
N PHE A 306 0.91 5.20 -7.98
CA PHE A 306 0.95 5.95 -9.24
C PHE A 306 -0.47 6.24 -9.73
N ALA A 307 -0.62 7.30 -10.52
CA ALA A 307 -1.90 7.61 -11.16
C ALA A 307 -2.27 6.61 -12.25
N HIS A 308 -1.25 5.95 -12.84
CA HIS A 308 -1.36 5.07 -14.00
C HIS A 308 -0.52 3.81 -13.81
N CYS A 309 -1.01 2.70 -14.33
CA CYS A 309 -0.33 1.41 -14.43
C CYS A 309 -0.20 1.04 -15.90
N PHE A 310 1.04 0.86 -16.38
CA PHE A 310 1.32 0.55 -17.78
C PHE A 310 1.45 -0.96 -17.99
N ILE A 311 0.88 -1.46 -19.08
CA ILE A 311 0.86 -2.89 -19.38
C ILE A 311 1.83 -3.22 -20.50
N ARG A 312 2.66 -4.24 -20.28
CA ARG A 312 3.63 -4.70 -21.29
C ARG A 312 3.35 -6.11 -21.81
N ILE A 313 3.69 -6.31 -23.09
CA ILE A 313 3.81 -7.62 -23.74
C ILE A 313 5.15 -7.64 -24.49
N ALA A 314 5.95 -8.69 -24.30
CA ALA A 314 7.22 -8.89 -25.01
C ALA A 314 8.18 -7.68 -25.00
N GLY A 315 8.12 -6.85 -23.94
CA GLY A 315 8.96 -5.65 -23.80
C GLY A 315 8.34 -4.35 -24.31
N GLU A 316 7.20 -4.41 -25.01
CA GLU A 316 6.47 -3.24 -25.50
C GLU A 316 5.35 -2.85 -24.56
N ILE A 317 5.17 -1.54 -24.36
CA ILE A 317 4.04 -0.98 -23.61
C ILE A 317 2.88 -0.84 -24.57
N ILE A 318 1.80 -1.56 -24.31
CA ILE A 318 0.64 -1.66 -25.22
C ILE A 318 -0.59 -0.91 -24.70
N GLY A 319 -0.62 -0.60 -23.42
CA GLY A 319 -1.82 -0.08 -22.79
C GLY A 319 -1.59 0.45 -21.40
N VAL A 320 -2.65 1.05 -20.86
CA VAL A 320 -2.69 1.70 -19.57
C VAL A 320 -3.94 1.27 -18.83
N ILE A 321 -3.81 1.18 -17.50
CA ILE A 321 -4.91 1.08 -16.57
C ILE A 321 -4.79 2.26 -15.61
N THR A 322 -5.90 2.90 -15.30
CA THR A 322 -6.06 4.04 -14.42
C THR A 322 -6.99 3.70 -13.27
N ARG A 323 -7.13 4.60 -12.30
CA ARG A 323 -8.11 4.43 -11.21
C ARG A 323 -9.56 4.41 -11.70
N ALA A 324 -9.86 5.06 -12.83
CA ALA A 324 -11.21 5.03 -13.43
C ALA A 324 -11.58 3.61 -13.91
N ASP A 325 -10.59 2.80 -14.31
CA ASP A 325 -10.83 1.44 -14.77
C ASP A 325 -11.24 0.47 -13.64
N ILE A 326 -11.03 0.87 -12.38
CA ILE A 326 -11.50 0.12 -11.21
C ILE A 326 -13.03 0.22 -11.08
N GLU A 327 -13.65 1.24 -11.67
CA GLU A 327 -15.11 1.37 -11.75
C GLU A 327 -15.74 0.47 -12.81
N LYS A 328 -14.92 -0.20 -13.65
CA LYS A 328 -15.47 -1.12 -14.65
C LYS A 328 -16.27 -2.23 -13.97
N PRO A 329 -17.43 -2.63 -14.54
CA PRO A 329 -18.29 -3.66 -13.95
C PRO A 329 -17.56 -4.93 -13.54
N LEU A 330 -16.57 -5.36 -14.35
CA LEU A 330 -15.75 -6.54 -14.07
C LEU A 330 -14.94 -6.40 -12.77
N VAL A 331 -14.25 -5.27 -12.57
CA VAL A 331 -13.46 -5.03 -11.33
C VAL A 331 -14.39 -4.89 -10.13
N ARG A 332 -15.54 -4.22 -10.31
CA ARG A 332 -16.53 -4.07 -9.24
C ARG A 332 -17.08 -5.43 -8.80
N MET A 333 -17.41 -6.30 -9.75
CA MET A 333 -17.86 -7.67 -9.47
C MET A 333 -16.75 -8.50 -8.81
N TRP A 334 -15.50 -8.34 -9.26
CA TRP A 334 -14.36 -9.01 -8.66
C TRP A 334 -14.15 -8.56 -7.20
N LEU A 335 -14.09 -7.26 -6.92
CA LEU A 335 -13.97 -6.72 -5.56
C LEU A 335 -15.13 -7.17 -4.67
N PHE A 336 -16.36 -7.13 -5.18
CA PHE A 336 -17.53 -7.60 -4.45
C PHE A 336 -17.42 -9.09 -4.12
N GLY A 337 -17.02 -9.90 -5.11
CA GLY A 337 -16.77 -11.32 -4.94
C GLY A 337 -15.72 -11.61 -3.87
N ILE A 338 -14.63 -10.84 -3.82
CA ILE A 338 -13.60 -10.99 -2.78
C ILE A 338 -14.19 -10.73 -1.39
N ILE A 339 -14.96 -9.64 -1.22
CA ILE A 339 -15.57 -9.32 0.07
C ILE A 339 -16.57 -10.41 0.49
N MET A 340 -17.36 -10.92 -0.46
CA MET A 340 -18.32 -12.00 -0.18
C MET A 340 -17.63 -13.31 0.20
N GLN A 341 -16.53 -13.67 -0.47
CA GLN A 341 -15.76 -14.85 -0.10
C GLN A 341 -15.09 -14.68 1.27
N PHE A 342 -14.56 -13.50 1.57
CA PHE A 342 -14.04 -13.18 2.90
C PHE A 342 -15.14 -13.30 3.98
N GLU A 343 -16.35 -12.83 3.69
CA GLU A 343 -17.51 -12.98 4.59
C GLU A 343 -17.87 -14.46 4.83
N ILE A 344 -17.74 -15.32 3.80
CA ILE A 344 -17.94 -16.76 3.91
C ILE A 344 -16.87 -17.38 4.83
N VAL A 345 -15.58 -17.06 4.62
CA VAL A 345 -14.48 -17.56 5.46
C VAL A 345 -14.68 -17.17 6.93
N VAL A 346 -15.01 -15.91 7.19
CA VAL A 346 -15.31 -15.42 8.56
C VAL A 346 -16.50 -16.16 9.16
N THR A 347 -17.53 -16.41 8.36
CA THR A 347 -18.72 -17.14 8.79
C THR A 347 -18.38 -18.58 9.20
N THR A 348 -17.57 -19.27 8.42
CA THR A 348 -17.12 -20.64 8.72
C THR A 348 -16.29 -20.67 9.99
N LEU A 349 -15.33 -19.74 10.14
CA LEU A 349 -14.47 -19.65 11.32
C LEU A 349 -15.28 -19.46 12.61
N VAL A 350 -16.27 -18.56 12.59
CA VAL A 350 -17.13 -18.30 13.75
C VAL A 350 -17.97 -19.52 14.12
N LYS A 351 -18.52 -20.22 13.14
CA LYS A 351 -19.34 -21.42 13.38
C LYS A 351 -18.52 -22.59 13.92
N GLU A 352 -17.30 -22.77 13.44
CA GLU A 352 -16.38 -23.77 13.99
C GLU A 352 -15.97 -23.44 15.43
N ARG A 353 -15.75 -22.15 15.73
CA ARG A 353 -15.35 -21.72 17.07
C ARG A 353 -16.49 -21.80 18.09
N TRP A 354 -17.71 -21.46 17.69
CA TRP A 354 -18.91 -21.39 18.55
C TRP A 354 -20.10 -22.15 17.93
N PRO A 355 -20.06 -23.50 17.93
CA PRO A 355 -21.06 -24.33 17.26
C PRO A 355 -22.44 -24.30 17.92
N GLN A 356 -22.52 -23.98 19.22
CA GLN A 356 -23.77 -23.88 19.99
C GLN A 356 -24.37 -22.46 19.99
N GLU A 357 -23.97 -21.62 19.04
CA GLU A 357 -24.41 -20.23 18.90
C GLU A 357 -24.08 -19.30 20.09
N GLU A 358 -23.06 -19.65 20.87
CA GLU A 358 -22.49 -18.83 21.96
C GLU A 358 -22.08 -17.43 21.50
N TRP A 359 -21.79 -17.27 20.19
CA TRP A 359 -21.52 -15.99 19.57
C TRP A 359 -22.62 -14.93 19.75
N ARG A 360 -23.86 -15.35 20.04
CA ARG A 360 -25.02 -14.45 20.24
C ARG A 360 -24.78 -13.45 21.35
N GLU A 361 -23.98 -13.80 22.36
CA GLU A 361 -23.65 -12.92 23.49
C GLU A 361 -22.88 -11.66 23.07
N PHE A 362 -22.22 -11.69 21.91
CA PHE A 362 -21.43 -10.58 21.39
C PHE A 362 -22.24 -9.61 20.51
N ILE A 363 -23.53 -9.89 20.29
CA ILE A 363 -24.44 -9.09 19.46
C ILE A 363 -25.58 -8.56 20.31
N SER A 364 -25.95 -7.29 20.12
CA SER A 364 -27.05 -6.69 20.87
C SER A 364 -28.40 -7.29 20.48
N ALA A 365 -29.34 -7.33 21.43
CA ALA A 365 -30.68 -7.87 21.22
C ALA A 365 -31.38 -7.28 19.98
N GLY A 366 -31.31 -5.95 19.78
CA GLY A 366 -31.93 -5.31 18.62
C GLY A 366 -31.32 -5.73 17.26
N ARG A 367 -30.04 -6.12 17.21
CA ARG A 367 -29.43 -6.66 15.98
C ARG A 367 -29.83 -8.12 15.75
N LEU A 368 -29.95 -8.91 16.82
CA LEU A 368 -30.48 -10.28 16.75
C LEU A 368 -31.93 -10.30 16.27
N THR A 369 -32.78 -9.38 16.74
CA THR A 369 -34.17 -9.24 16.28
C THR A 369 -34.21 -8.99 14.77
N LYS A 370 -33.43 -8.03 14.26
CA LYS A 370 -33.37 -7.74 12.82
C LYS A 370 -32.88 -8.95 12.00
N ALA A 371 -31.89 -9.68 12.49
CA ALA A 371 -31.42 -10.89 11.83
C ALA A 371 -32.50 -11.98 11.79
N ALA A 372 -33.27 -12.14 12.87
CA ALA A 372 -34.38 -13.08 12.95
C ALA A 372 -35.53 -12.70 12.00
N GLU A 373 -35.86 -11.42 11.90
CA GLU A 373 -36.84 -10.89 10.93
C GLU A 373 -36.41 -11.20 9.49
N LEU A 374 -35.14 -10.96 9.15
CA LEU A 374 -34.60 -11.25 7.82
C LEU A 374 -34.60 -12.76 7.52
N MET A 375 -34.29 -13.58 8.52
CA MET A 375 -34.32 -15.04 8.40
C MET A 375 -35.76 -15.54 8.14
N GLU A 376 -36.73 -15.02 8.87
CA GLU A 376 -38.15 -15.37 8.68
C GLU A 376 -38.64 -14.91 7.31
N GLU A 377 -38.23 -13.73 6.84
CA GLU A 377 -38.53 -13.25 5.49
C GLU A 377 -37.93 -14.16 4.40
N ARG A 378 -36.68 -14.62 4.57
CA ARG A 378 -36.07 -15.61 3.66
C ARG A 378 -36.85 -16.92 3.63
N ARG A 379 -37.31 -17.38 4.81
CA ARG A 379 -38.13 -18.59 4.95
C ARG A 379 -39.46 -18.44 4.22
N ARG A 380 -40.13 -17.30 4.36
CA ARG A 380 -41.36 -16.97 3.63
C ARG A 380 -41.18 -16.99 2.11
N ARG A 381 -40.04 -16.48 1.63
CA ARG A 381 -39.66 -16.49 0.20
C ARG A 381 -39.17 -17.86 -0.29
N LYS A 382 -39.16 -18.90 0.56
CA LYS A 382 -38.67 -20.25 0.27
C LYS A 382 -37.21 -20.26 -0.23
N ILE A 383 -36.41 -19.28 0.22
CA ILE A 383 -34.98 -19.26 -0.05
C ILE A 383 -34.35 -20.32 0.85
N ALA A 384 -33.78 -21.36 0.24
CA ALA A 384 -33.17 -22.47 0.95
C ALA A 384 -31.83 -22.07 1.57
N GLY A 385 -31.59 -22.53 2.81
CA GLY A 385 -30.33 -22.35 3.51
C GLY A 385 -30.18 -20.97 4.17
N GLY A 386 -29.65 -20.98 5.39
CA GLY A 386 -29.39 -19.77 6.16
C GLY A 386 -29.73 -19.97 7.63
N ASP A 387 -28.75 -19.80 8.50
CA ASP A 387 -28.94 -19.68 9.94
C ASP A 387 -28.97 -18.21 10.37
N LEU A 388 -29.26 -17.99 11.65
CA LEU A 388 -29.35 -16.63 12.21
C LEU A 388 -28.06 -15.84 11.97
N PHE A 389 -26.90 -16.50 12.11
CA PHE A 389 -25.59 -15.86 11.88
C PHE A 389 -25.42 -15.38 10.43
N SER A 390 -25.87 -16.18 9.44
CA SER A 390 -25.78 -15.78 8.03
C SER A 390 -26.57 -14.51 7.69
N CYS A 391 -27.58 -14.18 8.50
CA CYS A 391 -28.44 -12.99 8.35
C CYS A 391 -27.87 -11.74 9.02
N LEU A 392 -26.76 -11.85 9.75
CA LEU A 392 -26.05 -10.70 10.30
C LEU A 392 -25.33 -9.90 9.20
N GLN A 393 -25.13 -8.60 9.46
CA GLN A 393 -24.31 -7.74 8.61
C GLN A 393 -22.82 -8.12 8.71
N LEU A 394 -22.01 -7.71 7.72
CA LEU A 394 -20.58 -8.00 7.72
C LEU A 394 -19.87 -7.42 8.95
N SER A 395 -20.20 -6.20 9.39
CA SER A 395 -19.61 -5.66 10.62
C SER A 395 -19.98 -6.43 11.89
N ASP A 396 -21.17 -7.05 11.93
CA ASP A 396 -21.57 -7.91 13.05
C ASP A 396 -20.78 -9.21 13.04
N LYS A 397 -20.64 -9.84 11.87
CA LYS A 397 -19.84 -11.05 11.71
C LYS A 397 -18.37 -10.81 12.09
N LEU A 398 -17.80 -9.70 11.63
CA LEU A 398 -16.44 -9.30 11.97
C LEU A 398 -16.27 -8.93 13.44
N ARG A 399 -17.30 -8.37 14.09
CA ARG A 399 -17.28 -8.09 15.54
C ARG A 399 -17.19 -9.37 16.36
N VAL A 400 -17.98 -10.38 15.99
CA VAL A 400 -17.97 -11.70 16.63
C VAL A 400 -16.61 -12.36 16.41
N ALA A 401 -16.13 -12.40 15.16
CA ALA A 401 -14.83 -12.97 14.86
C ALA A 401 -13.69 -12.26 15.61
N GLY A 402 -13.84 -10.95 15.82
CA GLY A 402 -12.95 -10.14 16.65
C GLY A 402 -12.85 -10.51 18.12
N GLN A 403 -13.74 -11.36 18.66
CA GLN A 403 -13.62 -11.89 20.01
C GLN A 403 -12.67 -13.07 20.10
N MET A 404 -12.28 -13.67 18.97
CA MET A 404 -11.27 -14.73 18.96
C MET A 404 -9.90 -14.12 19.24
N GLU A 405 -9.14 -14.80 20.10
CA GLU A 405 -7.77 -14.41 20.39
C GLU A 405 -6.95 -14.34 19.10
N ASP A 406 -6.19 -13.26 18.95
CA ASP A 406 -5.33 -13.00 17.80
C ASP A 406 -6.01 -12.94 16.41
N PHE A 407 -7.34 -12.99 16.29
CA PHE A 407 -8.01 -12.90 14.97
C PHE A 407 -7.58 -11.64 14.22
N TYR A 408 -7.65 -10.50 14.88
CA TYR A 408 -7.22 -9.25 14.28
C TYR A 408 -5.71 -9.19 14.08
N LYS A 409 -4.90 -9.76 14.98
CA LYS A 409 -3.42 -9.79 14.81
C LYS A 409 -3.00 -10.64 13.62
N LYS A 410 -3.65 -11.78 13.42
CA LYS A 410 -3.41 -12.70 12.30
C LYS A 410 -3.93 -12.13 10.98
N LEU A 411 -5.02 -11.38 11.03
CA LEU A 411 -5.39 -10.47 9.94
C LEU A 411 -4.41 -9.29 9.78
N GLY A 412 -3.34 -9.15 10.56
CA GLY A 412 -2.36 -8.07 10.44
C GLY A 412 -2.76 -6.73 11.06
N TYR A 413 -3.77 -6.71 11.93
CA TYR A 413 -4.18 -5.52 12.69
C TYR A 413 -3.55 -5.48 14.07
N GLN A 414 -3.06 -4.29 14.42
CA GLN A 414 -2.28 -4.08 15.63
C GLN A 414 -3.10 -3.56 16.80
N SER A 415 -4.36 -3.15 16.55
CA SER A 415 -5.31 -2.79 17.61
C SER A 415 -6.76 -3.16 17.26
N LEU A 416 -7.57 -3.41 18.30
CA LEU A 416 -9.01 -3.65 18.18
C LEU A 416 -9.75 -2.45 17.55
N GLY A 417 -9.25 -1.23 17.78
CA GLY A 417 -9.79 0.00 17.21
C GLY A 417 -9.59 0.07 15.68
N ALA A 418 -8.37 -0.22 15.22
CA ALA A 418 -8.05 -0.25 13.78
C ALA A 418 -8.88 -1.31 13.04
N ALA A 419 -9.06 -2.47 13.67
CA ALA A 419 -9.88 -3.55 13.11
C ALA A 419 -11.37 -3.20 13.01
N LYS A 420 -11.93 -2.53 14.03
CA LYS A 420 -13.32 -2.03 14.00
C LYS A 420 -13.53 -0.99 12.90
N LYS A 421 -12.56 -0.10 12.67
CA LYS A 421 -12.59 0.89 11.59
C LYS A 421 -12.63 0.20 10.23
N MET A 422 -11.74 -0.77 10.00
CA MET A 422 -11.75 -1.54 8.75
C MET A 422 -13.07 -2.30 8.55
N SER A 423 -13.63 -2.91 9.60
CA SER A 423 -14.89 -3.65 9.45
C SER A 423 -16.01 -2.77 8.89
N LYS A 424 -16.04 -1.48 9.30
CA LYS A 424 -16.97 -0.49 8.74
C LYS A 424 -16.63 -0.09 7.31
N GLU A 425 -15.37 0.11 7.00
CA GLU A 425 -14.92 0.48 5.64
C GLU A 425 -15.16 -0.64 4.63
N LEU A 426 -14.94 -1.91 5.00
CA LEU A 426 -15.29 -3.06 4.16
C LEU A 426 -16.79 -3.16 3.93
N GLU A 427 -17.61 -2.93 4.97
CA GLU A 427 -19.06 -2.94 4.82
C GLU A 427 -19.55 -1.80 3.93
N ALA A 428 -18.98 -0.60 4.09
CA ALA A 428 -19.26 0.54 3.21
C ALA A 428 -18.87 0.23 1.76
N LEU A 429 -17.66 -0.30 1.54
CA LEU A 429 -17.20 -0.71 0.21
C LEU A 429 -18.13 -1.78 -0.40
N ARG A 430 -18.51 -2.82 0.36
CA ARG A 430 -19.44 -3.87 -0.08
C ARG A 430 -20.77 -3.27 -0.54
N ASN A 431 -21.33 -2.34 0.24
CA ASN A 431 -22.61 -1.72 -0.05
C ASN A 431 -22.50 -0.81 -1.29
N ASN A 432 -21.44 -0.01 -1.41
CA ASN A 432 -21.20 0.84 -2.57
C ASN A 432 -21.08 0.01 -3.85
N LEU A 433 -20.33 -1.09 -3.79
CA LEU A 433 -20.19 -2.03 -4.91
C LEU A 433 -21.53 -2.64 -5.30
N ALA A 434 -22.33 -3.10 -4.32
CA ALA A 434 -23.63 -3.71 -4.55
C ALA A 434 -24.69 -2.75 -5.11
N HIS A 435 -24.62 -1.47 -4.76
CA HIS A 435 -25.59 -0.45 -5.16
C HIS A 435 -25.16 0.39 -6.37
N GLY A 436 -24.04 0.05 -7.01
CA GLY A 436 -23.57 0.80 -8.18
C GLY A 436 -23.07 2.22 -7.85
N GLN A 437 -22.72 2.49 -6.59
CA GLN A 437 -22.18 3.78 -6.17
C GLN A 437 -20.69 3.88 -6.48
N ASP A 438 -20.21 5.09 -6.71
CA ASP A 438 -18.80 5.37 -6.99
C ASP A 438 -17.88 4.93 -5.84
N ILE A 439 -16.70 4.42 -6.18
CA ILE A 439 -15.63 4.05 -5.26
C ILE A 439 -14.95 5.33 -4.80
N THR A 440 -15.16 5.68 -3.54
CA THR A 440 -14.54 6.86 -2.92
C THR A 440 -13.06 6.62 -2.57
N VAL A 441 -12.36 7.69 -2.20
CA VAL A 441 -10.97 7.60 -1.71
C VAL A 441 -10.87 6.73 -0.46
N GLU A 442 -11.89 6.72 0.40
CA GLU A 442 -11.95 5.83 1.57
C GLU A 442 -12.12 4.36 1.17
N ASN A 443 -12.89 4.10 0.10
CA ASN A 443 -13.05 2.76 -0.46
C ASN A 443 -11.72 2.23 -1.03
N TRP A 444 -10.90 3.10 -1.62
CA TRP A 444 -9.57 2.73 -2.12
C TRP A 444 -8.69 2.11 -1.03
N ARG A 445 -8.69 2.67 0.18
CA ARG A 445 -7.91 2.10 1.30
C ARG A 445 -8.36 0.69 1.69
N ALA A 446 -9.67 0.44 1.63
CA ALA A 446 -10.22 -0.89 1.89
C ALA A 446 -9.80 -1.89 0.80
N ILE A 447 -9.85 -1.47 -0.47
CA ILE A 447 -9.39 -2.23 -1.64
C ILE A 447 -7.90 -2.59 -1.51
N LEU A 448 -7.05 -1.62 -1.17
CA LEU A 448 -5.61 -1.85 -0.99
C LEU A 448 -5.30 -2.83 0.13
N ARG A 449 -6.00 -2.72 1.27
CA ARG A 449 -5.84 -3.66 2.37
C ARG A 449 -6.27 -5.07 2.00
N LEU A 450 -7.35 -5.19 1.24
CA LEU A 450 -7.85 -6.47 0.74
C LEU A 450 -6.79 -7.11 -0.18
N ALA A 451 -6.28 -6.35 -1.15
CA ALA A 451 -5.25 -6.79 -2.09
C ALA A 451 -3.96 -7.24 -1.38
N ARG A 452 -3.42 -6.46 -0.42
CA ARG A 452 -2.20 -6.83 0.33
C ARG A 452 -2.35 -8.12 1.16
N ARG A 453 -3.58 -8.51 1.53
CA ARG A 453 -3.84 -9.63 2.47
C ARG A 453 -4.12 -10.94 1.79
N ILE A 454 -4.79 -10.89 0.65
CA ILE A 454 -5.01 -12.08 -0.18
C ILE A 454 -3.71 -12.86 -0.39
N ASP A 455 -2.60 -12.15 -0.49
CA ASP A 455 -1.29 -12.71 -0.82
C ASP A 455 -0.33 -12.83 0.38
N ALA A 456 -0.78 -12.47 1.60
CA ALA A 456 0.01 -12.64 2.83
C ALA A 456 -0.12 -14.03 3.46
N GLU A 457 -1.15 -14.79 3.10
CA GLU A 457 -1.39 -16.18 3.53
C GLU A 457 -0.95 -17.20 2.44
N GLY A 458 -0.20 -16.74 1.43
CA GLY A 458 0.34 -17.54 0.32
C GLY A 458 1.80 -17.95 0.46
#